data_AF-A0A7V9EMW7-F1
#
_entry.id   AF-A0A7V9EMW7-F1
#
_cell.length_a   1.000
_cell.length_b   1.000
_cell.length_c   1.000
_cell.angle_alpha   90.00
_cell.angle_beta   90.00
_cell.angle_gamma   90.00
#
_symmetry.space_group_name_H-M   'P 1'
#
loop_
_entity.id
_entity.type
_entity.pdbx_description
1 polymer ?
#
loop_
_entity_poly.entity_id
_entity_poly.type
_entity_poly.pdbx_seq_one_letter_code
_entity_poly.pdbx_strand_id
1 'polypeptide(L)'
;MKSEIARFVLVAALGVNAALGLTYRVYRLTKGGPAADVAGQVILGLVLTVVAVAVALGHGWARWVALGYGLLFGLAVMPVWTLAVLIPLPPRGPDYTFMALYWLALAIVIAASAAL
;
A
#
# COMPACT_ATOMS: atom_id res chain seq x y z
N MET A 1 1.31 -20.43 -16.06
CA MET A 1 2.29 -19.37 -16.40
C MET A 1 1.78 -17.94 -16.18
N LYS A 2 0.88 -17.35 -17.00
CA LYS A 2 0.45 -15.93 -16.82
C LYS A 2 -0.19 -15.63 -15.45
N SER A 3 -1.09 -16.50 -14.99
CA SER A 3 -1.75 -16.37 -13.68
C SER A 3 -0.78 -16.53 -12.49
N GLU A 4 0.26 -17.37 -12.63
CA GLU A 4 1.27 -17.55 -11.57
C GLU A 4 2.17 -16.32 -11.43
N ILE A 5 2.56 -15.70 -12.54
CA ILE A 5 3.31 -14.45 -12.54
C ILE A 5 2.47 -13.35 -11.90
N ALA A 6 1.19 -13.20 -12.28
CA ALA A 6 0.29 -12.22 -11.68
C ALA A 6 0.13 -12.43 -10.16
N ARG A 7 0.03 -13.70 -9.72
CA ARG A 7 0.01 -14.07 -8.29
C ARG A 7 1.25 -13.65 -7.55
N PHE A 8 2.43 -13.99 -8.08
CA PHE A 8 3.69 -13.60 -7.46
C PHE A 8 3.83 -12.08 -7.36
N VAL A 9 3.52 -11.37 -8.47
CA VAL A 9 3.57 -9.91 -8.53
C VAL A 9 2.61 -9.28 -7.51
N LEU A 10 1.39 -9.80 -7.38
CA LEU A 10 0.42 -9.27 -6.42
C LEU A 10 0.90 -9.45 -4.97
N VAL A 11 1.42 -10.63 -4.62
CA VAL A 11 1.97 -10.91 -3.28
C VAL A 11 3.12 -9.96 -2.96
N ALA A 12 4.07 -9.82 -3.90
CA ALA A 12 5.21 -8.93 -3.73
C ALA A 12 4.76 -7.47 -3.58
N ALA A 13 3.83 -7.02 -4.42
CA ALA A 13 3.33 -5.65 -4.39
C ALA A 13 2.59 -5.34 -3.08
N LEU A 14 1.77 -6.26 -2.56
CA LEU A 14 1.11 -6.11 -1.25
C LEU A 14 2.13 -6.02 -0.11
N GLY A 15 3.14 -6.88 -0.12
CA GLY A 15 4.23 -6.86 0.86
C GLY A 15 5.03 -5.56 0.83
N VAL A 16 5.39 -5.09 -0.38
CA VAL A 16 6.06 -3.80 -0.58
C VAL A 16 5.20 -2.66 -0.09
N ASN A 17 3.89 -2.67 -0.36
CA ASN A 17 2.97 -1.62 0.08
C ASN A 17 2.87 -1.56 1.62
N ALA A 18 2.77 -2.72 2.27
CA ALA A 18 2.78 -2.83 3.73
C ALA A 18 4.08 -2.29 4.34
N ALA A 19 5.23 -2.71 3.80
CA ALA A 19 6.54 -2.30 4.27
C ALA A 19 6.80 -0.80 4.06
N LEU A 20 6.60 -0.30 2.84
CA LEU A 20 6.77 1.13 2.52
C LEU A 20 5.89 2.00 3.42
N GLY A 21 4.61 1.63 3.54
CA GLY A 21 3.66 2.37 4.36
C GLY A 21 4.10 2.46 5.81
N LEU A 22 4.59 1.36 6.39
CA LEU A 22 5.04 1.31 7.78
C LEU A 22 6.35 2.06 7.98
N THR A 23 7.38 1.77 7.18
CA THR A 23 8.70 2.41 7.29
C THR A 23 8.57 3.92 7.17
N TYR A 24 7.77 4.40 6.22
CA TYR A 24 7.58 5.83 6.03
C TYR A 24 6.84 6.49 7.21
N ARG A 25 5.81 5.86 7.76
CA ARG A 25 5.07 6.43 8.90
C ARG A 25 5.86 6.40 10.19
N VAL A 26 6.66 5.36 10.41
CA VAL A 26 7.65 5.32 11.51
C VAL A 26 8.68 6.44 11.32
N TYR A 27 9.20 6.61 10.10
CA TYR A 27 10.09 7.74 9.79
C TYR A 27 9.43 9.08 10.12
N ARG A 28 8.19 9.32 9.67
CA ARG A 28 7.44 10.54 10.00
C ARG A 28 7.24 10.72 11.50
N LEU A 29 6.97 9.66 12.25
CA LEU A 29 6.85 9.72 13.70
C LEU A 29 8.13 10.29 14.33
N THR A 30 9.31 9.86 13.87
CA THR A 30 10.60 10.42 14.33
C THR A 30 10.80 11.90 13.95
N LYS A 31 9.98 12.43 13.04
CA LYS A 31 9.99 13.84 12.58
C LYS A 31 8.79 14.65 13.10
N GLY A 32 8.06 14.14 14.08
CA GLY A 32 6.90 14.82 14.70
C GLY A 32 5.55 14.53 14.05
N GLY A 33 5.45 13.50 13.20
CA GLY A 33 4.19 13.02 12.63
C GLY A 33 3.30 12.33 13.67
N PRO A 34 1.99 12.16 13.38
CA PRO A 34 1.03 11.64 14.34
C PRO A 34 1.20 10.13 14.58
N ALA A 35 1.17 9.70 15.84
CA ALA A 35 1.26 8.27 16.21
C ALA A 35 0.09 7.43 15.67
N ALA A 36 -1.07 8.06 15.49
CA ALA A 36 -2.25 7.42 14.90
C ALA A 36 -1.99 6.93 13.46
N ASP A 37 -1.13 7.59 12.67
CA ASP A 37 -0.75 7.12 11.33
C ASP A 37 -0.08 5.75 11.42
N VAL A 38 0.85 5.58 12.36
CA VAL A 38 1.59 4.32 12.55
C VAL A 38 0.64 3.21 12.99
N ALA A 39 -0.24 3.46 13.95
CA ALA A 39 -1.21 2.47 14.42
C ALA A 39 -2.15 2.02 13.29
N GLY A 40 -2.72 2.98 12.54
CA GLY A 40 -3.57 2.67 11.38
C GLY A 40 -2.83 1.86 10.32
N GLN A 41 -1.55 2.15 10.09
CA GLN A 41 -0.73 1.39 9.14
C GLN A 41 -0.33 0.02 9.63
N VAL A 42 -0.14 -0.20 10.93
CA VAL A 42 0.10 -1.55 11.48
C VAL A 42 -1.12 -2.42 11.22
N ILE A 43 -2.32 -1.91 11.48
CA ILE A 43 -3.57 -2.61 11.19
C ILE A 43 -3.68 -2.91 9.70
N LEU A 44 -3.45 -1.91 8.84
CA LEU A 44 -3.47 -2.10 7.39
C LEU A 44 -2.42 -3.13 6.95
N GLY A 45 -1.20 -3.06 7.47
CA GLY A 45 -0.11 -3.98 7.14
C GLY A 45 -0.45 -5.43 7.49
N LEU A 46 -1.11 -5.67 8.61
CA LEU A 46 -1.63 -6.99 8.96
C LEU A 46 -2.68 -7.47 7.95
N VAL A 47 -3.63 -6.60 7.58
CA VAL A 47 -4.64 -6.93 6.56
C VAL A 47 -3.98 -7.26 5.23
N LEU A 48 -3.04 -6.45 4.76
CA LEU A 48 -2.31 -6.69 3.52
C LEU A 48 -1.50 -7.99 3.56
N THR A 49 -0.92 -8.32 4.71
CA THR A 49 -0.19 -9.58 4.92
C THR A 49 -1.14 -10.78 4.83
N VAL A 50 -2.30 -10.71 5.48
CA VAL A 50 -3.33 -11.76 5.39
C VAL A 50 -3.81 -11.93 3.96
N VAL A 51 -4.07 -10.83 3.23
CA VAL A 51 -4.47 -10.88 1.83
C VAL A 51 -3.36 -11.46 0.95
N ALA A 52 -2.10 -11.08 1.17
CA ALA A 52 -0.96 -11.62 0.44
C ALA A 52 -0.81 -13.13 0.64
N VAL A 53 -0.93 -13.61 1.89
CA VAL A 53 -0.94 -15.05 2.20
C VAL A 53 -2.12 -15.74 1.51
N ALA A 54 -3.32 -15.16 1.56
CA ALA A 54 -4.49 -15.74 0.92
C ALA A 54 -4.35 -15.83 -0.61
N VAL A 55 -3.76 -14.80 -1.24
CA VAL A 55 -3.41 -14.80 -2.67
C VAL A 55 -2.37 -15.88 -2.98
N ALA A 56 -1.32 -16.01 -2.15
CA ALA A 56 -0.28 -17.03 -2.33
C ALA A 56 -0.88 -18.45 -2.30
N LEU A 57 -1.79 -18.71 -1.36
CA LEU A 57 -2.52 -19.97 -1.22
C LEU A 57 -3.60 -20.18 -2.29
N GLY A 58 -3.85 -19.19 -3.16
CA GLY A 58 -4.77 -19.32 -4.28
C GLY A 58 -6.25 -19.14 -3.93
N HIS A 59 -6.56 -18.48 -2.82
CA HIS A 59 -7.94 -18.16 -2.47
C HIS A 59 -8.49 -17.09 -3.42
N GLY A 60 -9.44 -17.46 -4.28
CA GLY A 60 -9.98 -16.59 -5.33
C GLY A 60 -10.69 -15.33 -4.84
N TRP A 61 -11.13 -15.27 -3.57
CA TRP A 61 -11.70 -14.04 -2.99
C TRP A 61 -10.66 -12.97 -2.71
N ALA A 62 -9.40 -13.35 -2.49
CA ALA A 62 -8.34 -12.45 -2.05
C ALA A 62 -7.96 -11.42 -3.12
N ARG A 63 -8.10 -11.76 -4.42
CA ARG A 63 -7.89 -10.82 -5.53
C ARG A 63 -8.85 -9.63 -5.46
N TRP A 64 -10.10 -9.86 -5.06
CA TRP A 64 -11.11 -8.81 -5.00
C TRP A 64 -10.88 -7.87 -3.83
N VAL A 65 -10.42 -8.41 -2.70
CA VAL A 65 -10.01 -7.60 -1.54
C VAL A 65 -8.78 -6.77 -1.88
N ALA A 66 -7.79 -7.35 -2.56
CA ALA A 66 -6.61 -6.62 -3.03
C ALA A 66 -6.97 -5.52 -4.05
N LEU A 67 -7.89 -5.80 -4.98
CA LEU A 67 -8.40 -4.80 -5.91
C LEU A 67 -9.15 -3.66 -5.20
N GLY A 68 -10.04 -4.00 -4.27
CA GLY A 68 -10.77 -3.02 -3.45
C GLY A 68 -9.82 -2.13 -2.64
N TYR A 69 -8.79 -2.73 -2.03
CA TYR A 69 -7.71 -1.99 -1.39
C TYR A 69 -7.00 -1.06 -2.37
N GLY A 70 -6.55 -1.57 -3.52
CA GLY A 70 -5.83 -0.79 -4.53
C GLY A 70 -6.62 0.42 -5.01
N LEU A 71 -7.91 0.23 -5.31
CA LEU A 71 -8.81 1.29 -5.76
C LEU A 71 -9.12 2.29 -4.65
N LEU A 72 -9.48 1.84 -3.45
CA LEU A 72 -9.80 2.72 -2.32
C LEU A 72 -8.59 3.59 -1.96
N PHE A 73 -7.41 2.97 -1.86
CA PHE A 73 -6.20 3.70 -1.49
C PHE A 73 -5.68 4.57 -2.62
N GLY A 74 -5.73 4.11 -3.87
CA GLY A 74 -5.33 4.90 -5.03
C GLY A 74 -6.26 6.10 -5.26
N LEU A 75 -7.57 5.93 -5.18
CA LEU A 75 -8.50 6.99 -5.59
C LEU A 75 -8.89 7.94 -4.47
N ALA A 76 -8.94 7.47 -3.21
CA ALA A 76 -9.43 8.27 -2.10
C ALA A 76 -8.37 8.51 -1.03
N VAL A 77 -7.81 7.45 -0.44
CA VAL A 77 -6.97 7.60 0.76
C VAL A 77 -5.66 8.31 0.45
N MET A 78 -4.93 7.91 -0.59
CA MET A 78 -3.64 8.52 -0.93
C MET A 78 -3.74 9.96 -1.40
N PRO A 79 -4.73 10.38 -2.23
CA PRO A 79 -4.93 11.78 -2.54
C PRO A 79 -5.20 12.64 -1.30
N VAL A 80 -6.11 12.22 -0.43
CA VAL A 80 -6.42 12.95 0.81
C VAL A 80 -5.20 13.01 1.71
N TRP A 81 -4.50 11.89 1.89
CA TRP A 81 -3.31 11.81 2.72
C TRP A 81 -2.17 12.67 2.15
N THR A 82 -2.00 12.69 0.82
CA THR A 82 -1.02 13.53 0.12
C THR A 82 -1.27 15.00 0.41
N LEU A 83 -2.51 15.47 0.25
CA LEU A 83 -2.86 16.85 0.57
C LEU A 83 -2.62 17.16 2.06
N ALA A 84 -3.00 16.26 2.96
CA ALA A 84 -2.77 16.40 4.39
C ALA A 84 -1.28 16.45 4.78
N VAL A 85 -0.39 15.85 3.99
CA VAL A 85 1.06 15.90 4.25
C VAL A 85 1.73 17.10 3.59
N LEU A 86 1.36 17.44 2.35
CA LEU A 86 2.05 18.48 1.56
C LEU A 86 1.61 19.91 1.89
N ILE A 87 0.38 20.11 2.39
CA ILE A 87 -0.16 21.46 2.63
C ILE A 87 0.33 22.10 3.94
N PRO A 88 0.36 21.41 5.10
CA PRO A 88 0.67 22.07 6.37
C PRO A 88 2.17 22.31 6.59
N LEU A 89 3.05 21.58 5.91
CA LEU A 89 4.51 21.68 6.04
C LEU A 89 5.17 21.50 4.67
N PRO A 90 6.26 22.24 4.36
CA PRO A 90 6.97 22.04 3.11
C PRO A 90 7.51 20.61 3.04
N PRO A 91 7.17 19.84 2.00
CA PRO A 91 7.57 18.45 1.87
C PRO A 91 9.08 18.31 1.72
N ARG A 92 9.61 17.20 2.24
CA ARG A 92 11.03 16.82 2.12
C ARG A 92 11.19 15.71 1.09
N GLY A 93 12.42 15.52 0.61
CA GLY A 93 12.76 14.48 -0.37
C GLY A 93 12.13 13.10 -0.11
N PRO A 94 12.18 12.56 1.13
CA PRO A 94 11.56 11.27 1.45
C PRO A 94 10.05 11.19 1.23
N ASP A 95 9.33 12.31 1.32
CA ASP A 95 7.87 12.36 1.12
C ASP A 95 7.53 12.09 -0.35
N TYR A 96 8.26 12.71 -1.28
CA TYR A 96 8.11 12.48 -2.71
C TYR A 96 8.48 11.05 -3.11
N THR A 97 9.58 10.53 -2.58
CA THR A 97 10.03 9.16 -2.86
C THR A 97 8.99 8.16 -2.36
N PHE A 98 8.49 8.34 -1.14
CA PHE A 98 7.43 7.49 -0.60
C PHE A 98 6.18 7.55 -1.48
N MET A 99 5.71 8.74 -1.84
CA MET A 99 4.53 8.89 -2.69
C MET A 99 4.70 8.15 -4.01
N ALA A 100 5.77 8.43 -4.75
CA ALA A 100 6.00 7.79 -6.05
C ALA A 100 6.00 6.26 -5.95
N LEU A 101 6.73 5.72 -4.97
CA LEU A 101 6.84 4.27 -4.77
C LEU A 101 5.50 3.64 -4.33
N TYR A 102 4.78 4.31 -3.43
CA TYR A 102 3.51 3.80 -2.92
C TYR A 102 2.42 3.80 -4.00
N TRP A 103 2.35 4.87 -4.81
CA TRP A 103 1.45 4.95 -5.95
C TRP A 103 1.77 3.91 -7.02
N LEU A 104 3.06 3.71 -7.33
CA LEU A 104 3.48 2.67 -8.26
C LEU A 104 3.08 1.28 -7.74
N ALA A 105 3.33 1.01 -6.45
CA ALA A 105 2.92 -0.25 -5.83
C ALA A 105 1.40 -0.45 -5.87
N LEU A 106 0.59 0.59 -5.65
CA LEU A 106 -0.87 0.53 -5.79
C LEU A 106 -1.30 0.22 -7.22
N ALA A 107 -0.71 0.88 -8.23
CA ALA A 107 -1.00 0.61 -9.64
C ALA A 107 -0.70 -0.86 -10.00
N ILE A 108 0.41 -1.39 -9.49
CA ILE A 108 0.79 -2.80 -9.67
C ILE A 108 -0.23 -3.73 -8.97
N VAL A 109 -0.66 -3.41 -7.74
CA VAL A 109 -1.70 -4.18 -7.04
C VAL A 109 -2.99 -4.23 -7.86
N ILE A 110 -3.46 -3.09 -8.39
CA ILE A 110 -4.68 -3.02 -9.20
C ILE A 110 -4.55 -3.87 -10.45
N ALA A 111 -3.46 -3.67 -11.22
CA ALA A 111 -3.23 -4.38 -12.47
C ALA A 111 -3.08 -5.89 -12.26
N ALA A 112 -2.30 -6.31 -11.26
CA ALA A 112 -2.08 -7.72 -10.96
C ALA A 112 -3.35 -8.40 -10.42
N SER A 113 -4.15 -7.70 -9.59
CA SER A 113 -5.43 -8.22 -9.09
C SER A 113 -6.45 -8.41 -10.21
N ALA A 114 -6.50 -7.49 -11.18
CA ALA A 114 -7.39 -7.58 -12.33
C ALA A 114 -6.98 -8.68 -13.34
N ALA A 115 -5.69 -9.06 -13.35
CA ALA A 115 -5.13 -10.08 -14.23
C ALA A 115 -5.17 -11.52 -13.65
N LEU A 116 -5.58 -11.66 -12.39
CA LEU A 116 -5.74 -12.93 -11.65
C LEU A 116 -7.16 -13.46 -11.78
#